data_AF-A0A3A4U8U1-F1
#
_entry.id   AF-A0A3A4U8U1-F1
#
_cell.length_a   1.000
_cell.length_b   1.000
_cell.length_c   1.000
_cell.angle_alpha   90.00
_cell.angle_beta   90.00
_cell.angle_gamma   90.00
#
_symmetry.space_group_name_H-M   'P 1'
#
loop_
_entity.id
_entity.type
_entity.pdbx_description
1 polymer ?
#
loop_
_entity_poly.entity_id
_entity_poly.type
_entity_poly.pdbx_seq_one_letter_code
_entity_poly.pdbx_strand_id
1 'polypeptide(L)'
;MRRVRRPVQRLPPGSRARAGNQAVLRRHSEQPTQPARLSATGLHPDSGLGPGPGRGTGGNAPLAGNRRDPGLSRHPEETSRRSTGGGGGRPVTLWAVSAVIWAVLVVYLRVRRLWLPYYVLATVGFSLLFLTAARGTVVERSLETLTAEHAHVVSGYLGIPTLVFRNAPGTLLVLVVVGRVGWTIIEVGIECSGLLELAAFAALLIFYPGLGGARRLGLMVGGIAATYVINIIRLLVIIAFLHFGGKNTIFLAHTVIGRGVFFILVVAVYWFVFTRAALKTVRERVDIAQSSL
;
A
#
# COMPACT_ATOMS: atom_id res chain seq x y z
N MET A 1 -19.83 -63.06 -42.64
CA MET A 1 -18.58 -62.52 -43.25
C MET A 1 -18.93 -61.40 -44.23
N ARG A 2 -18.02 -60.41 -44.38
CA ARG A 2 -18.00 -59.23 -45.28
C ARG A 2 -18.72 -57.94 -44.82
N ARG A 3 -17.90 -57.02 -44.29
CA ARG A 3 -18.08 -55.56 -44.26
C ARG A 3 -18.03 -54.97 -45.67
N VAL A 4 -18.84 -53.95 -45.99
CA VAL A 4 -18.44 -52.84 -46.88
C VAL A 4 -19.10 -51.53 -46.43
N ARG A 5 -18.36 -50.44 -46.65
CA ARG A 5 -18.33 -49.11 -46.05
C ARG A 5 -19.46 -48.17 -46.50
N ARG A 6 -19.82 -47.20 -45.64
CA ARG A 6 -20.58 -45.97 -46.02
C ARG A 6 -19.63 -44.77 -46.22
N PRO A 7 -19.99 -43.80 -47.08
CA PRO A 7 -19.04 -42.86 -47.68
C PRO A 7 -18.81 -41.56 -46.90
N VAL A 8 -17.66 -40.96 -47.21
CA VAL A 8 -17.13 -39.66 -46.77
C VAL A 8 -17.87 -38.51 -47.45
N GLN A 9 -18.39 -37.55 -46.68
CA GLN A 9 -18.97 -36.30 -47.18
C GLN A 9 -17.86 -35.27 -47.45
N ARG A 10 -17.83 -34.75 -48.69
CA ARG A 10 -16.92 -33.71 -49.18
C ARG A 10 -17.56 -32.32 -49.09
N LEU A 11 -16.71 -31.33 -48.83
CA LEU A 11 -16.94 -29.89 -48.86
C LEU A 11 -17.40 -29.36 -50.24
N PRO A 12 -18.19 -28.27 -50.29
CA PRO A 12 -18.41 -27.51 -51.52
C PRO A 12 -17.34 -26.42 -51.77
N PRO A 13 -17.07 -26.06 -53.05
CA PRO A 13 -15.98 -25.18 -53.48
C PRO A 13 -16.44 -23.77 -53.92
N GLY A 14 -15.51 -22.81 -53.87
CA GLY A 14 -15.57 -21.49 -54.53
C GLY A 14 -14.46 -20.58 -53.98
N SER A 15 -13.24 -20.46 -54.51
CA SER A 15 -12.71 -20.14 -55.85
C SER A 15 -12.47 -18.63 -56.10
N ARG A 16 -11.16 -18.30 -56.21
CA ARG A 16 -10.51 -17.17 -56.92
C ARG A 16 -10.60 -15.79 -56.21
N ALA A 17 -9.56 -14.96 -56.15
CA ALA A 17 -8.52 -14.71 -57.15
C ALA A 17 -7.26 -13.98 -56.58
N ARG A 18 -6.11 -14.23 -57.25
CA ARG A 18 -4.95 -13.34 -57.54
C ARG A 18 -4.17 -12.71 -56.36
N ALA A 19 -2.88 -12.95 -56.12
CA ALA A 19 -1.67 -12.99 -56.97
C ALA A 19 -1.27 -11.64 -57.62
N GLY A 20 -0.06 -11.17 -57.26
CA GLY A 20 0.69 -10.03 -57.83
C GLY A 20 0.72 -8.82 -56.88
N ASN A 21 1.83 -8.18 -56.51
CA ASN A 21 3.18 -8.19 -57.05
C ASN A 21 4.13 -7.59 -56.00
N GLN A 22 5.30 -8.20 -55.83
CA GLN A 22 6.47 -7.52 -55.26
C GLN A 22 7.04 -6.49 -56.25
N ALA A 23 7.84 -5.57 -55.69
CA ALA A 23 8.97 -4.89 -56.32
C ALA A 23 8.73 -3.60 -57.13
N VAL A 24 8.89 -2.46 -56.43
CA VAL A 24 9.61 -1.24 -56.87
C VAL A 24 10.15 -0.60 -55.57
N LEU A 25 11.33 -0.93 -55.03
CA LEU A 25 12.69 -0.47 -55.37
C LEU A 25 12.85 1.02 -55.72
N ARG A 26 13.70 1.70 -54.92
CA ARG A 26 14.35 3.02 -55.08
C ARG A 26 13.47 4.22 -54.65
N ARG A 27 13.91 5.16 -53.81
CA ARG A 27 15.23 5.80 -53.55
C ARG A 27 15.25 6.25 -52.08
N HIS A 28 16.29 5.95 -51.30
CA HIS A 28 17.51 6.76 -51.04
C HIS A 28 17.28 8.10 -50.31
N SER A 29 18.31 8.49 -49.54
CA SER A 29 18.55 9.71 -48.73
C SER A 29 17.73 9.82 -47.43
N GLU A 30 18.27 10.05 -46.23
CA GLU A 30 19.59 10.48 -45.74
C GLU A 30 19.64 10.33 -44.21
N GLN A 31 20.81 9.98 -43.68
CA GLN A 31 21.30 10.28 -42.33
C GLN A 31 22.77 10.70 -42.56
N PRO A 32 23.46 11.56 -41.77
CA PRO A 32 23.09 12.48 -40.68
C PRO A 32 23.63 13.93 -40.90
N THR A 33 23.10 14.95 -40.20
CA THR A 33 23.76 16.28 -40.11
C THR A 33 23.49 16.99 -38.77
N GLN A 34 24.49 16.97 -37.90
CA GLN A 34 24.96 18.12 -37.11
C GLN A 34 26.43 18.35 -37.54
N PRO A 35 27.07 19.55 -37.40
CA PRO A 35 26.80 20.66 -36.48
C PRO A 35 27.06 22.11 -37.04
N ALA A 36 26.66 23.16 -36.31
CA ALA A 36 27.28 24.52 -36.30
C ALA A 36 26.68 25.32 -35.12
N ARG A 37 27.38 25.56 -34.00
CA ARG A 37 28.35 26.64 -33.66
C ARG A 37 27.80 28.08 -33.69
N LEU A 38 27.79 28.71 -32.50
CA LEU A 38 28.21 30.07 -32.08
C LEU A 38 27.55 30.33 -30.70
N SER A 39 28.20 30.80 -29.64
CA SER A 39 29.24 31.82 -29.54
C SER A 39 30.18 31.60 -28.35
N ALA A 40 31.43 32.02 -28.53
CA ALA A 40 32.51 32.03 -27.55
C ALA A 40 32.64 33.41 -26.88
N THR A 41 33.20 33.41 -25.65
CA THR A 41 33.71 34.61 -24.97
C THR A 41 35.07 34.29 -24.33
N GLY A 42 36.13 34.96 -24.80
CA GLY A 42 37.45 35.24 -24.16
C GLY A 42 38.34 34.03 -23.76
N LEU A 43 39.67 34.03 -23.81
CA LEU A 43 40.72 35.04 -23.98
C LEU A 43 42.06 34.27 -24.20
N HIS A 44 42.88 34.73 -25.17
CA HIS A 44 44.37 34.82 -25.34
C HIS A 44 45.40 33.93 -24.52
N PRO A 45 46.71 33.85 -24.88
CA PRO A 45 47.34 32.73 -25.61
C PRO A 45 48.72 32.30 -25.01
N ASP A 46 49.60 31.76 -25.87
CA ASP A 46 51.05 31.44 -25.72
C ASP A 46 51.39 30.04 -25.17
N SER A 47 52.43 29.32 -25.58
CA SER A 47 53.23 29.15 -26.81
C SER A 47 54.27 28.03 -26.50
N GLY A 48 54.76 27.29 -27.50
CA GLY A 48 55.93 26.38 -27.39
C GLY A 48 55.67 24.93 -27.83
N LEU A 49 56.06 24.51 -29.05
CA LEU A 49 57.36 23.88 -29.41
C LEU A 49 57.65 22.61 -28.57
N GLY A 50 57.79 21.38 -29.07
CA GLY A 50 58.05 20.80 -30.39
C GLY A 50 58.06 19.24 -30.27
N PRO A 51 58.50 18.48 -31.29
CA PRO A 51 57.98 17.13 -31.58
C PRO A 51 58.94 15.93 -31.36
N GLY A 52 58.37 14.78 -30.97
CA GLY A 52 58.74 13.35 -31.23
C GLY A 52 60.21 12.88 -31.08
N PRO A 53 60.58 11.64 -31.46
CA PRO A 53 59.86 10.35 -31.56
C PRO A 53 60.49 9.28 -30.61
N GLY A 54 59.88 8.15 -30.24
CA GLY A 54 59.81 6.91 -31.05
C GLY A 54 60.83 5.83 -30.62
N ARG A 55 60.32 4.61 -30.41
CA ARG A 55 60.96 3.26 -30.45
C ARG A 55 61.76 2.70 -29.25
N GLY A 56 61.46 1.42 -28.98
CA GLY A 56 62.41 0.44 -28.45
C GLY A 56 61.79 -0.48 -27.37
N THR A 57 61.00 -1.51 -27.72
CA THR A 57 61.40 -2.91 -27.99
C THR A 57 61.79 -3.76 -26.77
N GLY A 58 61.18 -4.95 -26.70
CA GLY A 58 61.65 -6.13 -25.95
C GLY A 58 60.96 -6.29 -24.60
N GLY A 59 60.35 -7.41 -24.23
CA GLY A 59 60.42 -8.78 -24.75
C GLY A 59 60.31 -9.73 -23.56
N ASN A 60 59.23 -10.52 -23.55
CA ASN A 60 59.01 -11.83 -22.91
C ASN A 60 59.94 -12.26 -21.75
N ALA A 61 59.42 -12.33 -20.52
CA ALA A 61 58.82 -13.54 -19.90
C ALA A 61 59.82 -14.24 -18.92
N PRO A 62 59.45 -15.34 -18.24
CA PRO A 62 59.03 -15.37 -16.84
C PRO A 62 60.00 -16.17 -15.95
N LEU A 63 59.82 -16.14 -14.62
CA LEU A 63 59.87 -17.31 -13.70
C LEU A 63 60.10 -16.90 -12.23
N ALA A 64 59.24 -17.47 -11.38
CA ALA A 64 59.49 -18.04 -10.05
C ALA A 64 60.40 -17.29 -9.06
N GLY A 65 59.82 -16.90 -7.92
CA GLY A 65 60.60 -16.45 -6.77
C GLY A 65 59.76 -16.20 -5.52
N ASN A 66 59.27 -17.27 -4.90
CA ASN A 66 58.73 -17.24 -3.53
C ASN A 66 59.85 -16.84 -2.55
N ARG A 67 59.82 -15.61 -2.03
CA ARG A 67 60.57 -15.21 -0.82
C ARG A 67 59.64 -14.51 0.16
N ARG A 68 59.68 -15.03 1.38
CA ARG A 68 59.05 -14.51 2.58
C ARG A 68 59.77 -13.25 3.02
N ASP A 69 59.03 -12.19 3.32
CA ASP A 69 59.47 -11.11 4.21
C ASP A 69 58.49 -11.00 5.39
N PRO A 70 58.97 -11.12 6.64
CA PRO A 70 58.22 -10.81 7.85
C PRO A 70 58.54 -9.38 8.30
N GLY A 71 57.55 -8.49 8.33
CA GLY A 71 57.83 -7.10 8.71
C GLY A 71 56.60 -6.22 8.86
N LEU A 72 56.13 -6.12 10.10
CA LEU A 72 55.49 -4.97 10.74
C LEU A 72 54.71 -3.97 9.85
N SER A 73 53.39 -3.98 10.03
CA SER A 73 52.59 -2.76 10.16
C SER A 73 51.37 -3.08 11.01
N ARG A 74 51.53 -2.93 12.34
CA ARG A 74 50.44 -2.92 13.31
C ARG A 74 49.50 -1.76 12.97
N HIS A 75 48.33 -2.06 12.42
CA HIS A 75 47.22 -1.12 12.50
C HIS A 75 46.64 -1.18 13.92
N PRO A 76 46.46 -0.02 14.58
CA PRO A 76 46.06 0.04 15.97
C PRO A 76 44.62 -0.47 16.14
N GLU A 77 44.44 -1.33 17.14
CA GLU A 77 43.16 -1.57 17.80
C GLU A 77 42.60 -0.24 18.30
N GLU A 78 41.71 0.36 17.51
CA GLU A 78 40.88 1.46 17.99
C GLU A 78 39.68 0.86 18.72
N THR A 79 39.96 0.32 19.91
CA THR A 79 38.99 0.26 20.99
C THR A 79 38.64 1.69 21.41
N SER A 80 37.66 2.28 20.74
CA SER A 80 36.96 3.45 21.25
C SER A 80 35.46 3.18 21.33
N ARG A 81 35.08 2.84 22.57
CA ARG A 81 33.74 2.85 23.14
C ARG A 81 32.89 4.00 22.55
N ARG A 82 31.98 3.69 21.63
CA ARG A 82 30.76 4.49 21.47
C ARG A 82 29.62 3.80 22.22
N SER A 83 29.25 4.45 23.31
CA SER A 83 28.12 4.21 24.19
C SER A 83 27.08 3.22 23.67
N THR A 84 27.12 2.00 24.21
CA THR A 84 25.91 1.26 24.59
C THR A 84 25.17 2.07 25.66
N GLY A 85 24.47 3.12 25.22
CA GLY A 85 23.76 4.05 26.10
C GLY A 85 22.31 4.21 25.68
N GLY A 86 21.43 3.36 26.21
CA GLY A 86 20.05 3.73 26.57
C GLY A 86 19.10 4.27 25.49
N GLY A 87 19.29 3.94 24.21
CA GLY A 87 18.43 4.47 23.13
C GLY A 87 17.11 3.73 22.89
N GLY A 88 17.00 2.46 23.29
CA GLY A 88 15.85 1.61 22.96
C GLY A 88 14.58 1.87 23.77
N GLY A 89 14.67 2.62 24.88
CA GLY A 89 13.53 2.91 25.77
C GLY A 89 12.79 4.21 25.48
N ARG A 90 13.43 5.18 24.81
CA ARG A 90 12.87 6.54 24.62
C ARG A 90 11.51 6.58 23.91
N PRO A 91 11.23 5.80 22.84
CA PRO A 91 9.92 5.84 22.20
C PRO A 91 8.83 5.18 23.07
N VAL A 92 9.17 4.09 23.76
CA VAL A 92 8.22 3.35 24.62
C VAL A 92 7.88 4.15 25.87
N THR A 93 8.86 4.83 26.48
CA THR A 93 8.62 5.68 27.64
C THR A 93 7.77 6.89 27.29
N LEU A 94 7.99 7.55 26.14
CA LEU A 94 7.15 8.66 25.68
C LEU A 94 5.71 8.24 25.40
N TRP A 95 5.52 7.06 24.80
CA TRP A 95 4.19 6.48 24.57
C TRP A 95 3.49 6.21 25.90
N ALA A 96 4.18 5.57 26.87
CA ALA A 96 3.62 5.28 28.17
C ALA A 96 3.24 6.56 28.95
N VAL A 97 4.10 7.57 28.94
CA VAL A 97 3.81 8.88 29.56
C VAL A 97 2.58 9.52 28.91
N SER A 98 2.48 9.47 27.58
CA SER A 98 1.33 10.00 26.84
C SER A 98 0.04 9.25 27.17
N ALA A 99 0.10 7.92 27.32
CA ALA A 99 -1.02 7.10 27.74
C ALA A 99 -1.49 7.43 29.17
N VAL A 100 -0.54 7.65 30.10
CA VAL A 100 -0.85 8.05 31.48
C VAL A 100 -1.49 9.44 31.51
N ILE A 101 -0.91 10.42 30.81
CA ILE A 101 -1.47 11.79 30.72
C ILE A 101 -2.88 11.76 30.15
N TRP A 102 -3.09 11.01 29.05
CA TRP A 102 -4.41 10.82 28.47
C TRP A 102 -5.39 10.19 29.46
N ALA A 103 -5.00 9.13 30.16
CA ALA A 103 -5.86 8.46 31.13
C ALA A 103 -6.26 9.40 32.28
N VAL A 104 -5.31 10.16 32.83
CA VAL A 104 -5.57 11.18 33.87
C VAL A 104 -6.56 12.23 33.35
N LEU A 105 -6.37 12.73 32.14
CA LEU A 105 -7.25 13.74 31.56
C LEU A 105 -8.66 13.20 31.31
N VAL A 106 -8.80 11.97 30.80
CA VAL A 106 -10.09 11.30 30.61
C VAL A 106 -10.81 11.09 31.95
N VAL A 107 -10.10 10.63 32.98
CA VAL A 107 -10.67 10.46 34.33
C VAL A 107 -11.09 11.80 34.92
N TYR A 108 -10.25 12.84 34.79
CA TYR A 108 -10.56 14.19 35.25
C TYR A 108 -11.84 14.73 34.61
N LEU A 109 -11.97 14.63 33.27
CA LEU A 109 -13.17 15.07 32.55
C LEU A 109 -14.42 14.27 32.94
N ARG A 110 -14.26 12.96 33.19
CA ARG A 110 -15.34 12.09 33.66
C ARG A 110 -15.84 12.50 35.05
N VAL A 111 -14.93 12.77 35.99
CA VAL A 111 -15.26 13.19 37.36
C VAL A 111 -15.92 14.57 37.36
N ARG A 112 -15.44 15.50 36.53
CA ARG A 112 -16.02 16.84 36.36
C ARG A 112 -17.35 16.87 35.59
N ARG A 113 -17.87 15.71 35.15
CA ARG A 113 -19.11 15.57 34.38
C ARG A 113 -19.15 16.39 33.08
N LEU A 114 -17.99 16.65 32.49
CA LEU A 114 -17.87 17.32 31.19
C LEU A 114 -18.03 16.28 30.07
N TRP A 115 -19.28 15.87 29.81
CA TRP A 115 -19.59 14.71 28.95
C TRP A 115 -19.07 14.80 27.51
N LEU A 116 -19.22 15.97 26.87
CA LEU A 116 -18.80 16.15 25.48
C LEU A 116 -17.28 16.09 25.30
N PRO A 117 -16.45 16.88 26.02
CA PRO A 117 -15.01 16.78 25.87
C PRO A 117 -14.46 15.45 26.40
N TYR A 118 -15.07 14.87 27.44
CA TYR A 118 -14.76 13.50 27.88
C TYR A 118 -14.88 12.51 26.72
N TYR A 119 -16.03 12.50 26.04
CA TYR A 119 -16.31 11.54 25.00
C TYR A 119 -15.38 11.70 23.79
N VAL A 120 -15.19 12.93 23.31
CA VAL A 120 -14.29 13.20 22.18
C VAL A 120 -12.85 12.83 22.51
N LEU A 121 -12.34 13.24 23.66
CA LEU A 121 -10.94 12.96 24.03
C LEU A 121 -10.70 11.46 24.32
N ALA A 122 -11.65 10.80 24.98
CA ALA A 122 -11.54 9.37 25.26
C ALA A 122 -11.52 8.55 23.96
N THR A 123 -12.42 8.86 23.02
CA THR A 123 -12.53 8.12 21.76
C THR A 123 -11.33 8.37 20.84
N VAL A 124 -10.96 9.64 20.62
CA VAL A 124 -9.80 9.99 19.77
C VAL A 124 -8.50 9.49 20.39
N GLY A 125 -8.28 9.75 21.68
CA GLY A 125 -7.04 9.34 22.34
C GLY A 125 -6.90 7.82 22.45
N PHE A 126 -7.98 7.08 22.75
CA PHE A 126 -7.93 5.62 22.70
C PHE A 126 -7.64 5.10 21.30
N SER A 127 -8.25 5.68 20.26
CA SER A 127 -7.99 5.27 18.87
C SER A 127 -6.52 5.46 18.49
N LEU A 128 -5.92 6.58 18.87
CA LEU A 128 -4.50 6.87 18.60
C LEU A 128 -3.56 5.97 19.41
N LEU A 129 -3.84 5.77 20.69
CA LEU A 129 -3.06 4.87 21.55
C LEU A 129 -3.15 3.42 21.05
N PHE A 130 -4.34 2.97 20.69
CA PHE A 130 -4.55 1.65 20.10
C PHE A 130 -3.83 1.51 18.77
N LEU A 131 -3.94 2.49 17.86
CA LEU A 131 -3.29 2.43 16.55
C LEU A 131 -1.76 2.40 16.66
N THR A 132 -1.20 3.24 17.55
CA THR A 132 0.25 3.26 17.80
C THR A 132 0.74 2.00 18.51
N ALA A 133 -0.07 1.41 19.39
CA ALA A 133 0.24 0.12 20.01
C ALA A 133 0.08 -1.06 19.05
N ALA A 134 -0.86 -1.00 18.12
CA ALA A 134 -1.09 -2.03 17.11
C ALA A 134 -0.03 -2.00 16.00
N ARG A 135 0.63 -0.85 15.79
CA ARG A 135 1.68 -0.69 14.79
C ARG A 135 2.88 -1.61 15.05
N GLY A 136 3.34 -2.30 14.03
CA GLY A 136 4.40 -3.32 14.07
C GLY A 136 3.97 -4.66 14.69
N THR A 137 2.74 -4.77 15.20
CA THR A 137 2.28 -5.99 15.87
C THR A 137 1.71 -7.01 14.88
N VAL A 138 1.30 -8.17 15.41
CA VAL A 138 0.59 -9.19 14.64
C VAL A 138 -0.80 -8.71 14.23
N VAL A 139 -1.41 -7.79 14.97
CA VAL A 139 -2.77 -7.29 14.68
C VAL A 139 -2.82 -6.54 13.35
N GLU A 140 -1.90 -5.60 13.14
CA GLU A 140 -1.76 -4.86 11.88
C GLU A 140 -1.51 -5.82 10.72
N ARG A 141 -0.47 -6.66 10.82
CA ARG A 141 -0.09 -7.61 9.77
C ARG A 141 -1.21 -8.60 9.43
N SER A 142 -1.95 -9.06 10.42
CA SER A 142 -3.07 -9.98 10.20
C SER A 142 -4.21 -9.30 9.47
N LEU A 143 -4.58 -8.07 9.87
CA LEU A 143 -5.65 -7.32 9.22
C LEU A 143 -5.29 -6.94 7.79
N GLU A 144 -4.04 -6.52 7.56
CA GLU A 144 -3.49 -6.26 6.24
C GLU A 144 -3.56 -7.48 5.32
N THR A 145 -3.08 -8.63 5.81
CA THR A 145 -3.06 -9.89 5.06
C THR A 145 -4.48 -10.39 4.77
N LEU A 146 -5.36 -10.43 5.77
CA LEU A 146 -6.76 -10.83 5.61
C LEU A 146 -7.50 -9.94 4.62
N THR A 147 -7.28 -8.62 4.71
CA THR A 147 -7.90 -7.65 3.80
C THR A 147 -7.43 -7.85 2.37
N ALA A 148 -6.13 -8.05 2.15
CA ALA A 148 -5.58 -8.31 0.82
C ALA A 148 -6.09 -9.64 0.24
N GLU A 149 -6.15 -10.71 1.04
CA GLU A 149 -6.68 -12.01 0.62
C GLU A 149 -8.16 -11.96 0.27
N HIS A 150 -9.00 -11.34 1.11
CA HIS A 150 -10.41 -11.18 0.82
C HIS A 150 -10.64 -10.33 -0.42
N ALA A 151 -9.90 -9.22 -0.58
CA ALA A 151 -9.97 -8.41 -1.79
C ALA A 151 -9.56 -9.21 -3.04
N HIS A 152 -8.53 -10.06 -2.95
CA HIS A 152 -8.09 -10.94 -4.04
C HIS A 152 -9.14 -11.99 -4.40
N VAL A 153 -9.69 -12.69 -3.41
CA VAL A 153 -10.72 -13.71 -3.61
C VAL A 153 -11.95 -13.08 -4.26
N VAL A 154 -12.42 -11.94 -3.73
CA VAL A 154 -13.60 -11.26 -4.27
C VAL A 154 -13.34 -10.68 -5.65
N SER A 155 -12.15 -10.12 -5.93
CA SER A 155 -11.81 -9.66 -7.28
C SER A 155 -11.73 -10.82 -8.28
N GLY A 156 -11.27 -12.00 -7.84
CA GLY A 156 -11.26 -13.21 -8.64
C GLY A 156 -12.66 -13.64 -9.07
N TYR A 157 -13.64 -13.56 -8.16
CA TYR A 157 -15.06 -13.79 -8.52
C TYR A 157 -15.61 -12.76 -9.50
N LEU A 158 -15.07 -11.54 -9.51
CA LEU A 158 -15.40 -10.48 -10.48
C LEU A 158 -14.64 -10.62 -11.81
N GLY A 159 -13.81 -11.67 -11.97
CA GLY A 159 -13.00 -11.88 -13.18
C GLY A 159 -11.79 -10.97 -13.30
N ILE A 160 -11.37 -10.29 -12.22
CA ILE A 160 -10.22 -9.39 -12.20
C ILE A 160 -9.01 -10.13 -11.59
N PRO A 161 -7.98 -10.44 -12.40
CA PRO A 161 -6.80 -11.16 -11.91
C PRO A 161 -5.96 -10.27 -10.98
N THR A 162 -5.77 -10.73 -9.75
CA THR A 162 -4.91 -10.11 -8.73
C THR A 162 -3.95 -11.15 -8.17
N LEU A 163 -2.84 -10.71 -7.58
CA LEU A 163 -1.87 -11.56 -6.88
C LEU A 163 -1.57 -10.96 -5.50
N VAL A 164 -1.44 -11.79 -4.48
CA VAL A 164 -1.13 -11.38 -3.10
C VAL A 164 0.28 -11.84 -2.75
N PHE A 165 1.10 -10.94 -2.20
CA PHE A 165 2.46 -11.24 -1.78
C PHE A 165 2.57 -11.09 -0.25
N ARG A 166 2.68 -12.21 0.47
CA ARG A 166 2.65 -12.22 1.95
C ARG A 166 3.98 -11.83 2.61
N ASN A 167 5.08 -11.77 1.84
CA ASN A 167 6.46 -11.63 2.35
C ASN A 167 7.22 -10.41 1.82
N ALA A 168 6.56 -9.49 1.11
CA ALA A 168 7.19 -8.25 0.65
C ALA A 168 6.90 -7.12 1.65
N PRO A 169 7.92 -6.49 2.26
CA PRO A 169 7.72 -5.36 3.16
C PRO A 169 6.96 -4.23 2.43
N GLY A 170 5.78 -3.85 2.93
CA GLY A 170 4.98 -2.77 2.31
C GLY A 170 4.33 -3.14 0.98
N THR A 171 4.25 -4.42 0.60
CA THR A 171 3.56 -4.82 -0.64
C THR A 171 2.74 -6.07 -0.41
N LEU A 172 1.46 -5.89 -0.12
CA LEU A 172 0.55 -7.00 0.20
C LEU A 172 -0.36 -7.35 -0.97
N LEU A 173 -0.61 -6.41 -1.91
CA LEU A 173 -1.46 -6.67 -3.06
C LEU A 173 -0.83 -6.15 -4.37
N VAL A 174 -0.70 -7.04 -5.35
CA VAL A 174 -0.26 -6.69 -6.71
C VAL A 174 -1.42 -6.93 -7.65
N LEU A 175 -1.91 -5.86 -8.25
CA LEU A 175 -2.93 -5.94 -9.29
C LEU A 175 -2.25 -6.19 -10.64
N VAL A 176 -2.58 -7.32 -11.26
CA VAL A 176 -2.14 -7.64 -12.61
C VAL A 176 -3.19 -7.12 -13.58
N VAL A 177 -3.02 -5.88 -14.05
CA VAL A 177 -3.90 -5.34 -15.10
C VAL A 177 -3.53 -6.01 -16.42
N VAL A 178 -4.26 -7.05 -16.79
CA VAL A 178 -4.11 -7.72 -18.09
C VAL A 178 -4.79 -6.86 -19.14
N GLY A 179 -4.05 -5.94 -19.77
CA GLY A 179 -4.64 -5.13 -20.83
C GLY A 179 -3.68 -4.20 -21.56
N ARG A 180 -2.80 -3.46 -20.86
CA ARG A 180 -1.83 -2.56 -21.49
C ARG A 180 -0.57 -2.44 -20.63
N VAL A 181 0.40 -3.31 -20.91
CA VAL A 181 1.84 -3.16 -20.60
C VAL A 181 2.17 -2.66 -19.18
N GLY A 182 1.85 -3.44 -18.14
CA GLY A 182 2.44 -3.19 -16.81
C GLY A 182 1.74 -3.86 -15.63
N TRP A 183 2.51 -4.12 -14.58
CA TRP A 183 2.00 -4.53 -13.27
C TRP A 183 1.80 -3.27 -12.41
N THR A 184 0.68 -3.20 -11.67
CA THR A 184 0.43 -2.10 -10.73
C THR A 184 0.40 -2.64 -9.31
N ILE A 185 1.31 -2.14 -8.49
CA ILE A 185 1.44 -2.55 -7.10
C ILE A 185 0.58 -1.62 -6.24
N ILE A 186 -0.21 -2.20 -5.33
CA ILE A 186 -0.99 -1.47 -4.34
C ILE A 186 -0.51 -1.90 -2.94
N GLU A 187 0.07 -0.96 -2.23
CA GLU A 187 0.43 -1.19 -0.83
C GLU A 187 -0.83 -1.16 0.05
N VAL A 188 -1.12 -2.29 0.71
CA VAL A 188 -2.19 -2.37 1.72
C VAL A 188 -1.58 -2.10 3.08
N GLY A 189 -1.41 -0.82 3.44
CA GLY A 189 -0.96 -0.44 4.78
C GLY A 189 -2.12 -0.23 5.77
N ILE A 190 -1.82 0.39 6.91
CA ILE A 190 -2.79 0.77 7.96
C ILE A 190 -4.04 1.49 7.45
N GLU A 191 -3.90 2.29 6.40
CA GLU A 191 -4.99 3.09 5.84
C GLU A 191 -5.95 2.21 5.04
N CYS A 192 -5.43 1.21 4.32
CA CYS A 192 -6.21 0.33 3.45
C CYS A 192 -6.71 -0.93 4.17
N SER A 193 -6.03 -1.37 5.23
CA SER A 193 -6.40 -2.57 6.01
C SER A 193 -7.67 -2.40 6.84
N GLY A 194 -8.15 -1.17 7.00
CA GLY A 194 -9.31 -0.86 7.82
C GLY A 194 -8.98 -0.73 9.31
N LEU A 195 -7.70 -0.81 9.71
CA LEU A 195 -7.30 -0.80 11.11
C LEU A 195 -7.68 0.53 11.80
N LEU A 196 -7.45 1.67 11.12
CA LEU A 196 -7.76 2.99 11.66
C LEU A 196 -9.27 3.12 11.92
N GLU A 197 -10.10 2.65 11.00
CA GLU A 197 -11.54 2.81 11.06
C GLU A 197 -12.19 1.84 12.04
N LEU A 198 -11.68 0.61 12.13
CA LEU A 198 -12.06 -0.34 13.17
C LEU A 198 -11.70 0.18 14.56
N ALA A 199 -10.50 0.76 14.73
CA ALA A 199 -10.08 1.37 15.99
C ALA A 199 -10.98 2.55 16.36
N ALA A 200 -11.26 3.45 15.41
CA ALA A 200 -12.14 4.60 15.60
C ALA A 200 -13.57 4.17 15.99
N PHE A 201 -14.14 3.20 15.27
CA PHE A 201 -15.47 2.67 15.56
C PHE A 201 -15.54 2.01 16.94
N ALA A 202 -14.56 1.15 17.26
CA ALA A 202 -14.47 0.48 18.55
C ALA A 202 -14.36 1.50 19.70
N ALA A 203 -13.49 2.50 19.57
CA ALA A 203 -13.33 3.55 20.56
C ALA A 203 -14.65 4.30 20.80
N LEU A 204 -15.30 4.72 19.72
CA LEU A 204 -16.57 5.44 19.74
C LEU A 204 -17.62 4.67 20.55
N LEU A 205 -17.72 3.36 20.34
CA LEU A 205 -18.71 2.53 21.01
C LEU A 205 -18.34 2.16 22.46
N ILE A 206 -17.05 1.95 22.75
CA ILE A 206 -16.55 1.64 24.10
C ILE A 206 -16.86 2.78 25.07
N PHE A 207 -16.63 4.03 24.65
CA PHE A 207 -16.83 5.21 25.49
C PHE A 207 -18.25 5.80 25.39
N TYR A 208 -19.14 5.20 24.60
CA TYR A 208 -20.50 5.70 24.46
C TYR A 208 -21.31 5.51 25.75
N PRO A 209 -21.72 6.60 26.43
CA PRO A 209 -22.33 6.51 27.75
C PRO A 209 -23.79 6.00 27.71
N GLY A 210 -24.46 6.05 26.56
CA GLY A 210 -25.88 5.73 26.42
C GLY A 210 -26.22 4.26 26.14
N LEU A 211 -25.24 3.36 26.10
CA LEU A 211 -25.43 1.94 25.75
C LEU A 211 -25.10 1.02 26.93
N GLY A 212 -26.03 0.14 27.29
CA GLY A 212 -25.79 -0.96 28.22
C GLY A 212 -24.80 -1.98 27.68
N GLY A 213 -24.13 -2.72 28.56
CA GLY A 213 -22.99 -3.59 28.22
C GLY A 213 -23.28 -4.67 27.16
N ALA A 214 -24.35 -5.46 27.34
CA ALA A 214 -24.70 -6.53 26.39
C ALA A 214 -25.08 -5.98 25.00
N ARG A 215 -25.87 -4.89 24.95
CA ARG A 215 -26.24 -4.22 23.70
C ARG A 215 -25.02 -3.61 23.03
N ARG A 216 -24.10 -3.02 23.81
CA ARG A 216 -22.83 -2.49 23.33
C ARG A 216 -22.02 -3.57 22.64
N LEU A 217 -21.87 -4.75 23.26
CA LEU A 217 -21.14 -5.87 22.67
C LEU A 217 -21.77 -6.33 21.35
N GLY A 218 -23.09 -6.51 21.30
CA GLY A 218 -23.78 -6.90 20.06
C GLY A 218 -23.60 -5.88 18.92
N LEU A 219 -23.73 -4.59 19.23
CA LEU A 219 -23.47 -3.50 18.27
C LEU A 219 -21.99 -3.40 17.89
N MET A 220 -21.08 -3.75 18.80
CA MET A 220 -19.64 -3.74 18.55
C MET A 220 -19.27 -4.80 17.53
N VAL A 221 -19.71 -6.03 17.73
CA VAL A 221 -19.46 -7.14 16.79
C VAL A 221 -20.08 -6.85 15.44
N GLY A 222 -21.36 -6.45 15.40
CA GLY A 222 -22.05 -6.14 14.15
C GLY A 222 -21.44 -4.96 13.39
N GLY A 223 -21.07 -3.90 14.10
CA GLY A 223 -20.47 -2.71 13.48
C GLY A 223 -19.01 -2.90 13.06
N ILE A 224 -18.22 -3.70 13.79
CA ILE A 224 -16.88 -4.14 13.35
C ILE A 224 -17.01 -4.95 12.07
N ALA A 225 -17.91 -5.93 12.02
CA ALA A 225 -18.13 -6.74 10.82
C ALA A 225 -18.57 -5.88 9.62
N ALA A 226 -19.54 -4.97 9.82
CA ALA A 226 -20.01 -4.08 8.77
C ALA A 226 -18.90 -3.13 8.28
N THR A 227 -18.14 -2.52 9.20
CA THR A 227 -17.02 -1.62 8.85
C THR A 227 -15.92 -2.37 8.09
N TYR A 228 -15.64 -3.62 8.48
CA TYR A 228 -14.70 -4.47 7.77
C TYR A 228 -15.17 -4.79 6.34
N VAL A 229 -16.45 -5.13 6.15
CA VAL A 229 -17.01 -5.36 4.80
C VAL A 229 -16.92 -4.10 3.94
N ILE A 230 -17.24 -2.93 4.50
CA ILE A 230 -17.11 -1.64 3.81
C ILE A 230 -15.66 -1.37 3.41
N ASN A 231 -14.71 -1.74 4.26
CA ASN A 231 -13.30 -1.67 3.92
C ASN A 231 -12.95 -2.54 2.70
N ILE A 232 -13.45 -3.77 2.63
CA ILE A 232 -13.26 -4.63 1.45
C ILE A 232 -13.89 -3.99 0.21
N ILE A 233 -15.11 -3.46 0.31
CA ILE A 233 -15.79 -2.76 -0.80
C ILE A 233 -14.92 -1.59 -1.31
N ARG A 234 -14.33 -0.80 -0.40
CA ARG A 234 -13.41 0.28 -0.77
C ARG A 234 -12.24 -0.23 -1.61
N LEU A 235 -11.59 -1.33 -1.19
CA LEU A 235 -10.49 -1.92 -1.97
C LEU A 235 -10.96 -2.43 -3.32
N LEU A 236 -12.13 -3.05 -3.39
CA LEU A 236 -12.70 -3.54 -4.66
C LEU A 236 -13.02 -2.41 -5.63
N VAL A 237 -13.52 -1.27 -5.13
CA VAL A 237 -13.70 -0.07 -5.95
C VAL A 237 -12.37 0.40 -6.51
N ILE A 238 -11.30 0.45 -5.69
CA ILE A 238 -9.96 0.81 -6.17
C ILE A 238 -9.51 -0.18 -7.26
N ILE A 239 -9.58 -1.49 -6.99
CA ILE A 239 -9.18 -2.54 -7.94
C ILE A 239 -9.94 -2.42 -9.27
N ALA A 240 -11.25 -2.20 -9.22
CA ALA A 240 -12.08 -2.04 -10.42
C ALA A 240 -11.66 -0.80 -11.24
N PHE A 241 -11.44 0.34 -10.57
CA PHE A 241 -11.00 1.56 -11.26
C PHE A 241 -9.61 1.39 -11.90
N LEU A 242 -8.67 0.74 -11.22
CA LEU A 242 -7.35 0.47 -11.81
C LEU A 242 -7.43 -0.51 -12.99
N HIS A 243 -8.32 -1.49 -12.93
CA HIS A 243 -8.51 -2.45 -14.01
C HIS A 243 -9.02 -1.77 -15.29
N PHE A 244 -10.02 -0.88 -15.19
CA PHE A 244 -10.59 -0.21 -16.35
C PHE A 244 -9.84 1.07 -16.77
N GLY A 245 -9.31 1.82 -15.81
CA GLY A 245 -8.66 3.12 -16.02
C GLY A 245 -7.13 3.07 -16.09
N GLY A 246 -6.52 1.94 -15.76
CA GLY A 246 -5.06 1.77 -15.74
C GLY A 246 -4.36 2.56 -14.62
N LYS A 247 -3.02 2.54 -14.63
CA LYS A 247 -2.17 3.06 -13.54
C LYS A 247 -2.38 4.55 -13.22
N ASN A 248 -2.68 5.38 -14.20
CA ASN A 248 -2.87 6.83 -14.01
C ASN A 248 -4.08 7.17 -13.13
N THR A 249 -5.01 6.22 -12.94
CA THR A 249 -6.20 6.42 -12.10
C THR A 249 -5.97 6.08 -10.63
N ILE A 250 -4.80 5.58 -10.23
CA ILE A 250 -4.56 5.12 -8.85
C ILE A 250 -4.79 6.21 -7.81
N PHE A 251 -4.32 7.43 -8.09
CA PHE A 251 -4.50 8.54 -7.17
C PHE A 251 -5.98 8.90 -7.00
N LEU A 252 -6.72 9.03 -8.11
CA LEU A 252 -8.14 9.37 -8.10
C LEU A 252 -8.99 8.27 -7.45
N ALA A 253 -8.73 7.01 -7.82
CA ALA A 253 -9.42 5.85 -7.30
C ALA A 253 -9.21 5.70 -5.78
N HIS A 254 -7.97 5.84 -5.31
CA HIS A 254 -7.64 5.66 -3.90
C HIS A 254 -8.08 6.83 -3.02
N THR A 255 -7.78 8.07 -3.42
CA THR A 255 -7.96 9.24 -2.54
C THR A 255 -9.35 9.85 -2.59
N VAL A 256 -10.02 9.80 -3.74
CA VAL A 256 -11.32 10.45 -3.92
C VAL A 256 -12.43 9.42 -3.92
N ILE A 257 -12.40 8.47 -4.86
CA ILE A 257 -13.53 7.56 -5.08
C ILE A 257 -13.64 6.53 -3.96
N GLY A 258 -12.55 5.82 -3.66
CA GLY A 258 -12.52 4.80 -2.60
C GLY A 258 -12.86 5.39 -1.24
N ARG A 259 -12.26 6.53 -0.87
CA ARG A 259 -12.57 7.24 0.38
C ARG A 259 -14.00 7.78 0.40
N GLY A 260 -14.51 8.30 -0.71
CA GLY A 260 -15.89 8.79 -0.82
C GLY A 260 -16.93 7.69 -0.62
N VAL A 261 -16.77 6.55 -1.31
CA VAL A 261 -17.65 5.38 -1.14
C VAL A 261 -17.58 4.86 0.31
N PHE A 262 -16.36 4.73 0.84
CA PHE A 262 -16.15 4.33 2.23
C PHE A 262 -16.87 5.26 3.21
N PHE A 263 -16.73 6.57 3.03
CA PHE A 263 -17.34 7.58 3.89
C PHE A 263 -18.86 7.50 3.90
N ILE A 264 -19.49 7.38 2.73
CA ILE A 264 -20.96 7.27 2.64
C ILE A 264 -21.45 6.00 3.34
N LEU A 265 -20.80 4.87 3.10
CA LEU A 265 -21.20 3.60 3.68
C LEU A 265 -20.98 3.55 5.20
N VAL A 266 -19.85 4.08 5.70
CA VAL A 266 -19.57 4.10 7.14
C VAL A 266 -20.51 5.06 7.88
N VAL A 267 -20.89 6.19 7.25
CA VAL A 267 -21.93 7.08 7.80
C VAL A 267 -23.27 6.35 7.92
N ALA A 268 -23.65 5.52 6.94
CA ALA A 268 -24.86 4.71 7.01
C ALA A 268 -24.80 3.69 8.17
N VAL A 269 -23.65 3.04 8.39
CA VAL A 269 -23.45 2.15 9.55
C VAL A 269 -23.55 2.93 10.85
N TYR A 270 -22.94 4.11 10.93
CA TYR A 270 -22.96 4.94 12.13
C TYR A 270 -24.37 5.41 12.44
N TRP A 271 -25.14 5.81 11.42
CA TRP A 271 -26.55 6.11 11.57
C TRP A 271 -27.33 4.91 12.12
N PHE A 272 -27.13 3.71 11.55
CA PHE A 272 -27.84 2.52 12.03
C PHE A 272 -27.47 2.15 13.47
N VAL A 273 -26.19 2.22 13.82
CA VAL A 273 -25.67 1.84 15.14
C VAL A 273 -26.04 2.88 16.21
N PHE A 274 -25.75 4.16 15.97
CA PHE A 274 -25.91 5.22 16.96
C PHE A 274 -27.32 5.81 17.00
N THR A 275 -27.97 6.03 15.85
CA THR A 275 -29.32 6.64 15.85
C THR A 275 -30.36 5.67 16.39
N ARG A 276 -30.30 4.37 16.03
CA ARG A 276 -31.19 3.37 16.66
C ARG A 276 -30.84 3.11 18.12
N ALA A 277 -29.57 3.24 18.51
CA ALA A 277 -29.18 3.20 19.92
C ALA A 277 -29.87 4.32 20.71
N ALA A 278 -29.72 5.56 20.24
CA ALA A 278 -30.25 6.75 20.88
C ALA A 278 -31.79 6.74 20.95
N LEU A 279 -32.48 6.42 19.84
CA LEU A 279 -33.94 6.47 19.78
C LEU A 279 -34.60 5.48 20.75
N LYS A 280 -34.01 4.28 20.91
CA LYS A 280 -34.53 3.28 21.85
C LYS A 280 -34.34 3.73 23.31
N THR A 281 -33.20 4.35 23.63
CA THR A 281 -32.97 4.89 24.98
C THR A 281 -33.95 6.01 25.33
N VAL A 282 -34.33 6.84 24.35
CA VAL A 282 -35.37 7.86 24.54
C VAL A 282 -36.74 7.21 24.76
N ARG A 283 -37.11 6.24 23.93
CA ARG A 283 -38.37 5.47 24.07
C ARG A 283 -38.51 4.86 25.46
N GLU A 284 -37.49 4.14 25.93
CA GLU A 284 -37.49 3.49 27.24
C GLU A 284 -37.67 4.50 28.40
N ARG A 285 -37.08 5.70 28.28
CA ARG A 285 -37.26 6.76 29.29
C ARG A 285 -38.66 7.36 29.30
N VAL A 286 -39.29 7.51 28.13
CA VAL A 286 -40.67 8.00 28.00
C VAL A 286 -41.65 6.97 28.57
N ASP A 287 -41.48 5.69 28.23
CA ASP A 287 -42.35 4.61 28.70
C ASP A 287 -42.31 4.48 30.24
N ILE A 288 -41.11 4.59 30.86
CA ILE A 288 -40.97 4.60 32.33
C ILE A 288 -41.70 5.80 32.95
N ALA A 289 -41.52 7.00 32.38
CA ALA A 289 -42.16 8.22 32.89
C ALA A 289 -43.70 8.16 32.79
N GLN A 290 -44.25 7.51 31.77
CA GLN A 290 -45.68 7.28 31.63
C GLN A 290 -46.22 6.24 32.60
N SER A 291 -45.44 5.20 32.95
CA SER A 291 -45.85 4.17 33.91
C SER A 291 -45.83 4.62 35.38
N SER A 292 -45.22 5.78 35.67
CA SER A 292 -45.13 6.36 37.01
C SER A 292 -46.18 7.45 37.32
N LEU A 293 -47.07 7.75 36.36
CA LEU A 293 -48.21 8.66 36.49
C LEU A 293 -49.51 7.86 36.61
#